data_AF-A0A1B7KW71-F1
#
_entry.id   AF-A0A1B7KW71-F1
#
_cell.length_a   1.000
_cell.length_b   1.000
_cell.length_c   1.000
_cell.angle_alpha   90.00
_cell.angle_beta   90.00
_cell.angle_gamma   90.00
#
_symmetry.space_group_name_H-M   'P 1'
#
loop_
_entity.id
_entity.type
_entity.pdbx_description
1 polymer ?
#
loop_
_entity_poly.entity_id
_entity_poly.type
_entity_poly.pdbx_seq_one_letter_code
_entity_poly.pdbx_strand_id
1 'polypeptide(L)'
;MKRYVNNAKGLSLVELLAAISISSIVIASIYGVFLSGLNAYKRINIENQLRSEADYIVAAIMNKLHEFAPDGIAMDQGQTANAQIVFVSDKQKVIDPSLGMVKEEPKPTLETLTVALQDGSIVVDGEQLHSNRLKIVADQSEFSYSCAKQEENICRSGVVTIMLAVQDRDHDDPDDLLYIQPFTLKTEFGF
;
A
#
# COMPACT_ATOMS: atom_id res chain seq x y z
N MET A 1 -75.79 -25.28 38.95
CA MET A 1 -75.50 -24.25 37.92
C MET A 1 -73.99 -24.11 37.76
N LYS A 2 -73.41 -24.59 36.66
CA LYS A 2 -71.96 -24.50 36.40
C LYS A 2 -71.73 -23.28 35.48
N ARG A 3 -71.18 -22.19 36.02
CA ARG A 3 -70.86 -20.98 35.23
C ARG A 3 -69.60 -21.25 34.42
N TYR A 4 -69.74 -21.24 33.10
CA TYR A 4 -68.61 -21.19 32.18
C TYR A 4 -68.01 -19.79 32.26
N VAL A 5 -66.77 -19.66 32.71
CA VAL A 5 -66.05 -18.39 32.70
C VAL A 5 -65.48 -18.22 31.29
N ASN A 6 -66.16 -17.43 30.46
CA ASN A 6 -65.72 -17.08 29.11
C ASN A 6 -64.70 -15.93 29.21
N ASN A 7 -63.42 -16.25 29.36
CA ASN A 7 -62.35 -15.27 29.45
C ASN A 7 -61.83 -14.94 28.04
N ALA A 8 -62.36 -13.89 27.42
CA ALA A 8 -61.98 -13.40 26.08
C ALA A 8 -60.66 -12.59 26.07
N LYS A 9 -59.67 -12.98 26.89
CA LYS A 9 -58.35 -12.32 27.02
C LYS A 9 -57.20 -13.16 26.45
N GLY A 10 -57.46 -13.97 25.42
CA GLY A 10 -56.45 -14.76 24.71
C GLY A 10 -56.13 -14.15 23.35
N LEU A 11 -54.88 -14.27 22.88
CA LEU A 11 -54.50 -13.90 21.51
C LEU A 11 -55.23 -14.81 20.52
N SER A 12 -55.81 -14.24 19.46
CA SER A 12 -56.32 -15.09 18.38
C SER A 12 -55.16 -15.67 17.56
N LEU A 13 -55.35 -16.88 17.00
CA LEU A 13 -54.32 -17.52 16.16
C LEU A 13 -53.97 -16.66 14.94
N VAL A 14 -54.97 -15.95 14.38
CA VAL A 14 -54.80 -15.04 13.25
C VAL A 14 -53.96 -13.82 13.64
N GLU A 15 -54.18 -13.26 14.83
CA GLU A 15 -53.41 -12.11 15.34
C GLU A 15 -51.94 -12.47 15.60
N LEU A 16 -51.68 -13.66 16.17
CA LEU A 16 -50.32 -14.16 16.34
C LEU A 16 -49.61 -14.33 14.98
N LEU A 17 -50.31 -14.93 14.01
CA LEU A 17 -49.75 -15.18 12.68
C LEU A 17 -49.50 -13.88 11.91
N ALA A 18 -50.41 -12.90 12.03
CA ALA A 18 -50.21 -11.56 11.48
C ALA A 18 -49.01 -10.86 12.12
N ALA A 19 -48.87 -10.92 13.45
CA ALA A 19 -47.73 -10.35 14.16
C ALA A 19 -46.40 -10.97 13.72
N ILE A 20 -46.31 -12.31 13.67
CA ILE A 20 -45.10 -13.03 13.20
C ILE A 20 -44.78 -12.67 11.75
N SER A 21 -45.79 -12.60 10.89
CA SER A 21 -45.61 -12.27 9.47
C SER A 21 -45.02 -10.87 9.30
N ILE A 22 -45.58 -9.87 9.98
CA ILE A 22 -45.08 -8.49 9.94
C ILE A 22 -43.67 -8.42 10.55
N SER A 23 -43.45 -9.04 11.71
CA SER A 23 -42.13 -9.10 12.33
C SER A 23 -41.08 -9.75 11.43
N SER A 24 -41.44 -10.79 10.66
CA SER A 24 -40.51 -11.48 9.76
C SER A 24 -40.02 -10.58 8.62
N ILE A 25 -40.90 -9.75 8.06
CA ILE A 25 -40.57 -8.78 7.01
C ILE A 25 -39.61 -7.72 7.57
N VAL A 26 -39.88 -7.25 8.80
CA VAL A 26 -39.03 -6.26 9.47
C VAL A 26 -37.64 -6.85 9.77
N ILE A 27 -37.57 -8.07 10.32
CA ILE A 27 -36.31 -8.74 10.63
C ILE A 27 -35.49 -8.98 9.37
N ALA A 28 -36.12 -9.44 8.27
CA ALA A 28 -35.43 -9.66 7.00
C ALA A 28 -34.79 -8.36 6.47
N SER A 29 -35.51 -7.24 6.58
CA SER A 29 -35.03 -5.92 6.17
C SER A 29 -33.84 -5.46 7.02
N ILE A 30 -33.93 -5.62 8.35
CA ILE A 30 -32.84 -5.28 9.28
C ILE A 30 -31.60 -6.13 8.98
N TYR A 31 -31.79 -7.43 8.76
CA TYR A 31 -30.69 -8.36 8.50
C TYR A 31 -29.96 -8.02 7.19
N GLY A 32 -30.70 -7.66 6.13
CA GLY A 32 -30.11 -7.22 4.88
C GLY A 32 -29.21 -5.99 5.04
N VAL A 33 -29.69 -4.97 5.77
CA VAL A 33 -28.87 -3.77 6.08
C VAL A 33 -27.66 -4.14 6.95
N PHE A 34 -27.85 -5.01 7.93
CA PHE A 34 -26.76 -5.45 8.82
C PHE A 34 -25.64 -6.17 8.06
N LEU A 35 -25.97 -7.12 7.17
CA LEU A 35 -24.96 -7.80 6.34
C LEU A 35 -24.24 -6.83 5.42
N SER A 36 -24.98 -5.92 4.78
CA SER A 36 -24.39 -4.89 3.93
C SER A 36 -23.39 -4.03 4.73
N GLY A 37 -23.76 -3.64 5.95
CA GLY A 37 -22.88 -2.90 6.86
C GLY A 37 -21.62 -3.69 7.26
N LEU A 38 -21.75 -4.99 7.54
CA LEU A 38 -20.59 -5.84 7.85
C LEU A 38 -19.63 -5.99 6.65
N ASN A 39 -20.17 -6.16 5.44
CA ASN A 39 -19.34 -6.26 4.23
C ASN A 39 -18.62 -4.94 3.94
N ALA A 40 -19.33 -3.80 4.06
CA ALA A 40 -18.72 -2.48 3.93
C ALA A 40 -17.60 -2.27 4.96
N TYR A 41 -17.83 -2.66 6.22
CA TYR A 41 -16.82 -2.56 7.28
C TYR A 41 -15.56 -3.38 6.96
N LYS A 42 -15.72 -4.65 6.53
CA LYS A 42 -14.59 -5.50 6.13
C LYS A 42 -13.80 -4.90 4.96
N ARG A 43 -14.51 -4.44 3.93
CA ARG A 43 -13.92 -3.79 2.75
C ARG A 43 -13.08 -2.58 3.13
N ILE A 44 -13.64 -1.66 3.91
CA ILE A 44 -12.92 -0.47 4.40
C ILE A 44 -11.70 -0.86 5.24
N ASN A 45 -11.82 -1.90 6.07
CA ASN A 45 -10.70 -2.37 6.88
C ASN A 45 -9.55 -2.90 6.00
N ILE A 46 -9.83 -3.71 4.98
CA ILE A 46 -8.81 -4.22 4.06
C ILE A 46 -8.19 -3.07 3.26
N GLU A 47 -9.00 -2.15 2.71
CA GLU A 47 -8.50 -0.96 1.99
C GLU A 47 -7.57 -0.10 2.87
N ASN A 48 -7.87 0.06 4.16
CA ASN A 48 -6.99 0.76 5.10
C ASN A 48 -5.68 -0.01 5.35
N GLN A 49 -5.73 -1.34 5.45
CA GLN A 49 -4.53 -2.17 5.58
C GLN A 49 -3.63 -2.05 4.34
N LEU A 50 -4.21 -2.05 3.13
CA LEU A 50 -3.47 -1.83 1.89
C LEU A 50 -2.76 -0.48 1.87
N ARG A 51 -3.45 0.59 2.29
CA ARG A 51 -2.84 1.92 2.41
C ARG A 51 -1.69 1.94 3.42
N SER A 52 -1.92 1.40 4.63
CA SER A 52 -0.88 1.36 5.67
C SER A 52 0.35 0.56 5.24
N GLU A 53 0.18 -0.53 4.48
CA GLU A 53 1.30 -1.30 3.95
C GLU A 53 2.08 -0.51 2.89
N ALA A 54 1.38 0.15 1.96
CA ALA A 54 2.02 0.98 0.95
C ALA A 54 2.82 2.13 1.59
N ASP A 55 2.25 2.78 2.61
CA ASP A 55 2.93 3.83 3.37
C ASP A 55 4.15 3.28 4.13
N TYR A 56 4.03 2.09 4.74
CA TYR A 56 5.14 1.42 5.42
C TYR A 56 6.30 1.11 4.46
N ILE A 57 6.00 0.56 3.29
CA ILE A 57 7.00 0.23 2.27
C ILE A 57 7.73 1.50 1.81
N VAL A 58 7.00 2.56 1.48
CA VAL A 58 7.61 3.83 1.06
C VAL A 58 8.46 4.42 2.18
N ALA A 59 7.97 4.41 3.43
CA ALA A 59 8.73 4.89 4.58
C ALA A 59 10.01 4.06 4.81
N ALA A 60 9.95 2.74 4.63
CA ALA A 60 11.12 1.87 4.73
C ALA A 60 12.16 2.16 3.64
N ILE A 61 11.71 2.37 2.38
CA ILE A 61 12.59 2.82 1.29
C ILE A 61 13.23 4.17 1.64
N MET A 62 12.44 5.15 2.08
CA MET A 62 12.96 6.48 2.44
C MET A 62 13.98 6.40 3.59
N ASN A 63 13.74 5.57 4.61
CA ASN A 63 14.69 5.38 5.70
C ASN A 63 16.02 4.81 5.20
N LYS A 64 16.00 3.78 4.35
CA LYS A 64 17.22 3.21 3.76
C LYS A 64 17.94 4.24 2.87
N LEU A 65 17.20 5.07 2.13
CA LEU A 65 17.78 6.15 1.33
C LEU A 65 18.44 7.23 2.19
N HIS A 66 17.82 7.61 3.30
CA HIS A 66 18.40 8.59 4.23
C HIS A 66 19.65 8.05 4.93
N GLU A 67 19.68 6.76 5.28
CA GLU A 67 20.85 6.09 5.84
C GLU A 67 21.99 5.99 4.83
N PHE A 68 21.66 5.67 3.57
CA PHE A 68 22.64 5.54 2.49
C PHE A 68 23.17 6.90 2.00
N ALA A 69 22.36 7.96 2.06
CA ALA A 69 22.68 9.32 1.62
C ALA A 69 23.29 9.37 0.20
N PRO A 70 22.52 9.00 -0.84
CA PRO A 70 23.04 8.90 -2.20
C PRO A 70 23.48 10.25 -2.78
N ASP A 71 24.53 10.20 -3.58
CA ASP A 71 25.04 11.34 -4.37
C ASP A 71 24.39 11.42 -5.77
N GLY A 72 23.57 10.42 -6.12
CA GLY A 72 22.83 10.39 -7.36
C GLY A 72 22.20 9.03 -7.69
N ILE A 73 21.74 8.91 -8.93
CA ILE A 73 21.18 7.68 -9.51
C ILE A 73 22.04 7.27 -10.69
N ALA A 74 22.42 5.99 -10.77
CA ALA A 74 23.10 5.45 -11.94
C ALA A 74 22.13 5.43 -13.13
N MET A 75 22.54 6.03 -14.23
CA MET A 75 21.82 6.01 -15.50
C MET A 75 22.38 4.88 -16.36
N ASP A 76 21.64 3.78 -16.47
CA ASP A 76 21.97 2.75 -17.45
C ASP A 76 21.69 3.27 -18.87
N GLN A 77 22.58 2.95 -19.81
CA GLN A 77 22.42 3.29 -21.22
C GLN A 77 21.27 2.46 -21.84
N GLY A 78 20.04 2.91 -21.60
CA GLY A 78 18.84 2.40 -22.25
C GLY A 78 17.92 1.60 -21.32
N GLN A 79 17.22 2.27 -20.40
CA GLN A 79 15.76 2.19 -20.24
C GLN A 79 15.32 2.99 -19.02
N THR A 80 14.46 3.98 -19.27
CA THR A 80 13.50 4.50 -18.30
C THR A 80 12.56 3.37 -17.90
N ALA A 81 12.45 3.10 -16.60
CA ALA A 81 11.41 2.27 -15.97
C ALA A 81 11.47 0.77 -16.35
N ASN A 82 11.24 -0.18 -15.46
CA ASN A 82 10.01 -0.29 -14.69
C ASN A 82 10.18 -1.05 -13.37
N ALA A 83 11.33 -1.70 -13.12
CA ALA A 83 11.47 -2.63 -12.00
C ALA A 83 12.63 -2.33 -11.06
N GLN A 84 13.57 -1.43 -11.39
CA GLN A 84 14.70 -1.15 -10.50
C GLN A 84 15.22 0.28 -10.62
N ILE A 85 15.70 0.83 -9.51
CA ILE A 85 16.50 2.05 -9.45
C ILE A 85 17.76 1.75 -8.64
N VAL A 86 18.91 2.20 -9.16
CA VAL A 86 20.21 2.06 -8.51
C VAL A 86 20.69 3.44 -8.06
N PHE A 87 20.71 3.63 -6.74
CA PHE A 87 21.27 4.81 -6.11
C PHE A 87 22.78 4.61 -5.92
N VAL A 88 23.55 5.68 -6.11
CA VAL A 88 25.01 5.66 -6.01
C VAL A 88 25.49 6.64 -4.97
N SER A 89 26.53 6.27 -4.23
CA SER A 89 27.33 7.20 -3.45
C SER A 89 28.80 7.07 -3.85
N ASP A 90 29.32 8.15 -4.42
CA ASP A 90 30.66 8.24 -5.02
C ASP A 90 31.42 9.47 -4.52
N LYS A 91 30.86 10.26 -3.59
CA LYS A 91 31.53 11.43 -3.01
C LYS A 91 31.65 11.33 -1.50
N GLN A 92 32.74 11.89 -0.98
CA GLN A 92 32.98 12.04 0.45
C GLN A 92 33.30 13.50 0.77
N LYS A 93 32.84 13.95 1.94
CA LYS A 93 33.13 15.29 2.45
C LYS A 93 34.43 15.26 3.23
N VAL A 94 35.43 15.98 2.74
CA VAL A 94 36.76 16.11 3.36
C VAL A 94 36.97 17.55 3.78
N ILE A 95 37.55 17.76 4.96
CA ILE A 95 37.91 19.11 5.42
C ILE A 95 39.24 19.48 4.76
N ASP A 96 39.28 20.60 4.05
CA ASP A 96 40.51 21.25 3.64
C ASP A 96 41.14 21.96 4.86
N PRO A 97 42.24 21.45 5.43
CA PRO A 97 42.83 22.02 6.63
C PRO A 97 43.49 23.38 6.39
N SER A 98 43.76 23.75 5.13
CA SER A 98 44.39 25.01 4.78
C SER A 98 43.39 26.17 4.70
N LEU A 99 42.15 25.87 4.31
CA LEU A 99 41.07 26.85 4.16
C LEU A 99 40.00 26.73 5.26
N GLY A 100 40.00 25.65 6.04
CA GLY A 100 38.93 25.34 7.00
C GLY A 100 37.58 25.07 6.35
N MET A 101 37.57 24.74 5.05
CA MET A 101 36.37 24.54 4.24
C MET A 101 36.12 23.05 3.98
N VAL A 102 34.85 22.66 3.81
CA VAL A 102 34.50 21.29 3.39
C VAL A 102 34.52 21.22 1.87
N LYS A 103 35.22 20.24 1.32
CA LYS A 103 35.24 19.90 -0.10
C LYS A 103 34.67 18.51 -0.33
N GLU A 104 34.07 18.31 -1.50
CA GLU A 104 33.71 16.97 -1.97
C GLU A 104 34.90 16.39 -2.73
N GLU A 105 35.29 15.17 -2.36
CA GLU A 105 36.28 14.38 -3.10
C GLU A 105 35.66 13.04 -3.51
N PRO A 106 36.14 12.40 -4.59
CA PRO A 106 35.68 11.08 -4.97
C PRO A 106 35.92 10.07 -3.85
N LYS A 107 34.93 9.23 -3.54
CA LYS A 107 35.10 8.07 -2.67
C LYS A 107 36.03 7.06 -3.37
N PRO A 108 36.92 6.37 -2.63
CA PRO A 108 37.77 5.34 -3.19
C PRO A 108 37.00 4.08 -3.62
N THR A 109 35.81 3.86 -3.08
CA THR A 109 34.93 2.73 -3.42
C THR A 109 33.55 3.28 -3.76
N LEU A 110 33.00 2.85 -4.89
CA LEU A 110 31.62 3.16 -5.27
C LEU A 110 30.68 2.31 -4.42
N GLU A 111 29.79 2.96 -3.70
CA GLU A 111 28.73 2.31 -2.94
C GLU A 111 27.42 2.43 -3.73
N THR A 112 26.60 1.38 -3.71
CA THR A 112 25.32 1.34 -4.43
C THR A 112 24.21 0.80 -3.54
N LEU A 113 23.02 1.38 -3.65
CA LEU A 113 21.80 0.87 -3.06
C LEU A 113 20.80 0.59 -4.18
N THR A 114 20.35 -0.66 -4.28
CA THR A 114 19.37 -1.06 -5.30
C THR A 114 18.00 -1.23 -4.68
N VAL A 115 17.00 -0.58 -5.28
CA VAL A 115 15.57 -0.77 -4.97
C VAL A 115 14.94 -1.44 -6.18
N ALA A 116 14.37 -2.63 -6.00
CA ALA A 116 13.81 -3.43 -7.09
C ALA A 116 12.44 -4.04 -6.78
N LEU A 117 11.61 -4.17 -7.80
CA LEU A 117 10.39 -4.96 -7.83
C LEU A 117 10.75 -6.37 -8.30
N GLN A 118 10.63 -7.35 -7.41
CA GLN A 118 10.92 -8.76 -7.72
C GLN A 118 9.79 -9.64 -7.15
N ASP A 119 9.21 -10.49 -8.01
CA ASP A 119 8.24 -11.53 -7.62
C ASP A 119 7.10 -11.05 -6.71
N GLY A 120 6.51 -9.90 -7.05
CA GLY A 120 5.38 -9.32 -6.29
C GLY A 120 5.78 -8.79 -4.91
N SER A 121 7.06 -8.47 -4.72
CA SER A 121 7.62 -7.85 -3.51
C SER A 121 8.61 -6.75 -3.88
N ILE A 122 8.88 -5.86 -2.92
CA ILE A 122 9.97 -4.89 -3.03
C ILE A 122 11.19 -5.44 -2.29
N VAL A 123 12.32 -5.41 -2.97
CA VAL A 123 13.62 -5.81 -2.45
C VAL A 123 14.49 -4.57 -2.38
N VAL A 124 15.03 -4.27 -1.20
CA VAL A 124 15.99 -3.19 -0.97
C VAL A 124 17.28 -3.83 -0.49
N ASP A 125 18.33 -3.75 -1.31
CA ASP A 125 19.65 -4.36 -1.02
C ASP A 125 19.60 -5.87 -0.68
N GLY A 126 18.69 -6.60 -1.34
CA GLY A 126 18.47 -8.04 -1.08
C GLY A 126 17.55 -8.35 0.10
N GLU A 127 17.13 -7.36 0.89
CA GLU A 127 16.15 -7.51 1.96
C GLU A 127 14.72 -7.29 1.43
N GLN A 128 13.84 -8.28 1.62
CA GLN A 128 12.45 -8.21 1.17
C GLN A 128 11.61 -7.39 2.16
N LEU A 129 10.96 -6.35 1.67
CA LEU A 129 10.07 -5.49 2.44
C LEU A 129 8.61 -5.89 2.16
N HIS A 130 8.10 -6.91 2.86
CA HIS A 130 6.65 -7.18 2.77
C HIS A 130 6.03 -8.11 3.84
N SER A 131 4.73 -7.93 4.05
CA SER A 131 3.82 -8.83 4.79
C SER A 131 3.26 -9.99 3.94
N ASN A 132 3.25 -11.22 4.45
CA ASN A 132 2.75 -12.42 3.72
C ASN A 132 1.31 -12.33 3.16
N ARG A 133 0.47 -11.40 3.64
CA ARG A 133 -0.96 -11.29 3.26
C ARG A 133 -1.23 -10.45 2.02
N LEU A 134 -0.31 -9.57 1.68
CA LEU A 134 -0.50 -8.61 0.61
C LEU A 134 0.39 -8.99 -0.58
N LYS A 135 0.15 -8.45 -1.76
CA LYS A 135 1.03 -8.64 -2.92
C LYS A 135 1.21 -7.32 -3.66
N ILE A 136 2.39 -7.14 -4.25
CA ILE A 136 2.64 -6.03 -5.17
C ILE A 136 2.13 -6.41 -6.56
N VAL A 137 1.35 -5.52 -7.16
CA VAL A 137 0.77 -5.65 -8.49
C VAL A 137 1.75 -5.05 -9.49
N ALA A 138 2.63 -5.90 -10.04
CA ALA A 138 3.81 -5.49 -10.78
C ALA A 138 3.51 -4.73 -12.08
N ASP A 139 2.39 -5.03 -12.76
CA ASP A 139 1.91 -4.34 -13.95
C ASP A 139 1.39 -2.92 -13.68
N GLN A 140 1.08 -2.62 -12.41
CA GLN A 140 0.60 -1.31 -11.96
C GLN A 140 1.61 -0.60 -11.03
N SER A 141 2.80 -1.19 -10.87
CA SER A 141 3.88 -0.65 -10.05
C SER A 141 5.06 -0.28 -10.94
N GLU A 142 5.64 0.89 -10.70
CA GLU A 142 6.71 1.43 -11.53
C GLU A 142 7.66 2.27 -10.68
N PHE A 143 8.95 2.07 -10.91
CA PHE A 143 9.97 3.00 -10.46
C PHE A 143 10.49 3.81 -11.66
N SER A 144 10.42 5.14 -11.56
CA SER A 144 10.91 6.05 -12.59
C SER A 144 11.59 7.28 -11.97
N TYR A 145 12.36 8.00 -12.78
CA TYR A 145 12.99 9.24 -12.34
C TYR A 145 13.10 10.25 -13.49
N SER A 146 13.10 11.53 -13.14
CA SER A 146 13.38 12.65 -14.04
C SER A 146 14.67 13.33 -13.60
N CYS A 147 15.63 13.44 -14.50
CA CYS A 147 16.94 14.01 -14.18
C CYS A 147 17.00 15.51 -14.52
N ALA A 148 17.38 16.32 -13.54
CA ALA A 148 17.59 17.76 -13.70
C ALA A 148 19.06 18.12 -13.95
N LYS A 149 19.99 17.42 -13.28
CA LYS A 149 21.44 17.61 -13.44
C LYS A 149 22.13 16.27 -13.63
N GLN A 150 22.81 16.11 -14.75
CA GLN A 150 23.57 14.91 -15.09
C GLN A 150 25.07 15.22 -15.09
N GLU A 151 25.86 14.27 -14.60
CA GLU A 151 27.30 14.26 -14.66
C GLU A 151 27.74 12.85 -15.09
N GLU A 152 28.33 12.75 -16.29
CA GLU A 152 28.63 11.46 -16.92
C GLU A 152 27.38 10.55 -17.01
N ASN A 153 27.39 9.38 -16.37
CA ASN A 153 26.27 8.44 -16.29
C ASN A 153 25.56 8.49 -14.91
N ILE A 154 25.73 9.57 -14.15
CA ILE A 154 25.06 9.73 -12.85
C ILE A 154 24.11 10.93 -12.93
N CYS A 155 22.84 10.69 -12.61
CA CYS A 155 21.92 11.76 -12.33
C CYS A 155 22.21 12.30 -10.92
N ARG A 156 22.70 13.54 -10.82
CA ARG A 156 23.10 14.20 -9.57
C ARG A 156 21.96 14.88 -8.84
N SER A 157 20.92 15.25 -9.58
CA SER A 157 19.72 15.81 -9.00
C SER A 157 18.55 15.60 -9.92
N GLY A 158 17.38 15.34 -9.33
CA GLY A 158 16.18 15.00 -10.06
C GLY A 158 15.00 14.73 -9.15
N VAL A 159 13.95 14.16 -9.72
CA VAL A 159 12.77 13.70 -8.99
C VAL A 159 12.61 12.21 -9.25
N VAL A 160 12.60 11.40 -8.19
CA VAL A 160 12.20 10.00 -8.27
C VAL A 160 10.69 9.91 -8.11
N THR A 161 10.06 9.09 -8.93
CA THR A 161 8.65 8.73 -8.82
C THR A 161 8.54 7.24 -8.53
N ILE A 162 7.86 6.91 -7.44
CA ILE A 162 7.50 5.55 -7.05
C ILE A 162 5.99 5.42 -7.22
N MET A 163 5.55 4.58 -8.14
CA MET A 163 4.17 4.12 -8.24
C MET A 163 4.11 2.70 -7.68
N LEU A 164 3.37 2.50 -6.61
CA LEU A 164 3.24 1.23 -5.93
C LEU A 164 1.78 0.80 -5.88
N ALA A 165 1.46 -0.33 -6.50
CA ALA A 165 0.14 -0.94 -6.42
C ALA A 165 0.18 -2.17 -5.50
N VAL A 166 -0.65 -2.16 -4.45
CA VAL A 166 -0.76 -3.23 -3.46
C VAL A 166 -2.16 -3.83 -3.51
N GLN A 167 -2.26 -5.15 -3.48
CA GLN A 167 -3.53 -5.87 -3.46
C GLN A 167 -3.54 -6.92 -2.35
N ASP A 168 -4.73 -7.18 -1.82
CA ASP A 168 -4.95 -8.26 -0.86
C ASP A 168 -4.92 -9.61 -1.60
N ARG A 169 -4.26 -10.62 -1.04
CA ARG A 169 -4.13 -11.94 -1.70
C ARG A 169 -5.40 -12.78 -1.62
N ASP A 170 -6.24 -12.56 -0.62
CA ASP A 170 -7.43 -13.37 -0.39
C ASP A 170 -8.66 -12.80 -1.12
N HIS A 171 -8.59 -11.53 -1.54
CA HIS A 171 -9.68 -10.78 -2.18
C HIS A 171 -9.27 -10.11 -3.50
N ASP A 172 -8.45 -10.78 -4.30
CA ASP A 172 -7.93 -10.29 -5.60
C ASP A 172 -8.74 -10.70 -6.83
N ASP A 173 -9.70 -11.60 -6.68
CA ASP A 173 -10.56 -12.10 -7.75
C ASP A 173 -11.78 -11.16 -7.96
N PRO A 174 -11.97 -10.57 -9.16
CA PRO A 174 -13.14 -9.76 -9.47
C PRO A 174 -14.49 -10.45 -9.29
N ASP A 175 -14.52 -11.79 -9.33
CA ASP A 175 -15.73 -12.59 -9.13
C ASP A 175 -16.02 -12.88 -7.64
N ASP A 176 -15.13 -12.51 -6.71
CA ASP A 176 -15.37 -12.61 -5.27
C ASP A 176 -16.45 -11.60 -4.81
N LEU A 177 -17.37 -12.09 -3.96
CA LEU A 177 -18.36 -11.27 -3.25
C LEU A 177 -17.72 -10.13 -2.45
N LEU A 178 -16.46 -10.29 -2.02
CA LEU A 178 -15.68 -9.28 -1.32
C LEU A 178 -14.44 -8.84 -2.12
N TYR A 179 -14.53 -8.72 -3.44
CA TYR A 179 -13.43 -8.20 -4.24
C TYR A 179 -12.94 -6.80 -3.79
N ILE A 180 -11.63 -6.66 -3.65
CA ILE A 180 -10.96 -5.39 -3.32
C ILE A 180 -10.03 -5.00 -4.45
N GLN A 181 -10.25 -3.80 -4.99
CA GLN A 181 -9.39 -3.24 -6.03
C GLN A 181 -7.99 -2.95 -5.46
N PRO A 182 -6.93 -3.08 -6.29
CA PRO A 182 -5.59 -2.66 -5.90
C PRO A 182 -5.58 -1.21 -5.41
N PHE A 183 -4.85 -0.97 -4.33
CA PHE A 183 -4.55 0.37 -3.85
C PHE A 183 -3.24 0.85 -4.48
N THR A 184 -3.28 1.97 -5.20
CA THR A 184 -2.10 2.58 -5.80
C THR A 184 -1.66 3.81 -5.01
N LEU A 185 -0.42 3.80 -4.54
CA LEU A 185 0.28 4.92 -3.94
C LEU A 185 1.28 5.50 -4.94
N LYS A 186 1.22 6.80 -5.18
CA LYS A 186 2.22 7.53 -5.94
C LYS A 186 3.00 8.44 -5.01
N THR A 187 4.31 8.28 -4.96
CA THR A 187 5.24 9.10 -4.17
C THR A 187 6.27 9.74 -5.08
N GLU A 188 6.52 11.02 -4.88
CA GLU A 188 7.56 11.76 -5.60
C GLU A 188 8.48 12.42 -4.56
N PHE A 189 9.79 12.33 -4.77
CA PHE A 189 10.77 13.00 -3.93
C PHE A 189 11.96 13.49 -4.74
N GLY A 190 12.50 14.64 -4.34
CA GLY A 190 13.70 15.21 -4.92
C GLY A 190 14.96 14.65 -4.27
N PHE A 191 16.03 14.60 -5.04
CA PHE A 191 17.39 14.31 -4.58
C PHE A 191 18.39 15.27 -5.21
#